data_AF-A0A535FPS3-F1
#
_entry.id   AF-A0A535FPS3-F1
#
_cell.length_a   1.000
_cell.length_b   1.000
_cell.length_c   1.000
_cell.angle_alpha   90.00
_cell.angle_beta   90.00
_cell.angle_gamma   90.00
#
_symmetry.space_group_name_H-M   'P 1'
#
loop_
_entity.id
_entity.type
_entity.pdbx_description
1 polymer ?
#
loop_
_entity_poly.entity_id
_entity_poly.type
_entity_poly.pdbx_seq_one_letter_code
_entity_poly.pdbx_strand_id
1 'polypeptide(L)'
;MHSIFSDIVIVDLSRVLAGPYCTMMLGDLGATVIKVEHPGCGDDTRRFGPPFQARGFVWECEHPTVRKIALVGSPINLSETPPKFYEAPPLLGEDNALLLNEGVSFEKEEVPCLETRHREQWDLQGEQP
;
A
#
# COMPACT_ATOMS: atom_id res chain seq x y z
N MET A 1 -7.01 -20.71 11.57
CA MET A 1 -7.71 -19.61 12.26
C MET A 1 -8.08 -18.60 11.19
N HIS A 2 -9.37 -18.32 10.95
CA HIS A 2 -9.77 -17.20 10.11
C HIS A 2 -9.50 -15.91 10.89
N SER A 3 -8.75 -14.99 10.28
CA SER A 3 -8.53 -13.65 10.84
C SER A 3 -9.81 -12.83 10.70
N ILE A 4 -10.09 -11.92 11.65
CA ILE A 4 -11.38 -11.22 11.73
C ILE A 4 -11.70 -10.38 10.49
N PHE A 5 -10.69 -10.00 9.70
CA PHE A 5 -10.84 -9.19 8.48
C PHE A 5 -10.26 -9.85 7.22
N SER A 6 -10.08 -11.18 7.18
CA SER A 6 -9.44 -11.86 6.05
C SER A 6 -10.08 -11.60 4.68
N ASP A 7 -11.38 -11.29 4.68
CA ASP A 7 -12.17 -11.13 3.46
C ASP A 7 -12.45 -9.66 3.14
N ILE A 8 -11.73 -8.74 3.79
CA ILE A 8 -11.90 -7.29 3.62
C ILE A 8 -10.72 -6.73 2.85
N VAL A 9 -11.01 -6.03 1.75
CA VAL A 9 -10.06 -5.22 0.98
C VAL A 9 -10.26 -3.74 1.32
N ILE A 10 -9.18 -3.04 1.65
CA ILE A 10 -9.19 -1.62 2.04
C ILE A 10 -8.28 -0.86 1.09
N VAL A 11 -8.86 0.11 0.37
CA VAL A 11 -8.08 1.09 -0.39
C VAL A 11 -7.83 2.32 0.49
N ASP A 12 -6.57 2.51 0.88
CA ASP A 12 -6.16 3.59 1.78
C ASP A 12 -5.64 4.81 1.02
N LEU A 13 -6.49 5.84 0.95
CA LEU A 13 -6.20 7.16 0.35
C LEU A 13 -5.79 8.21 1.39
N SER A 14 -5.64 7.81 2.66
CA SER A 14 -5.25 8.73 3.73
C SER A 14 -3.80 9.18 3.57
N ARG A 15 -3.44 10.25 4.29
CA ARG A 15 -2.09 10.80 4.32
C ARG A 15 -1.73 11.15 5.75
N VAL A 16 -0.42 11.18 6.04
CA VAL A 16 0.10 11.52 7.37
C VAL A 16 -0.30 10.46 8.41
N LEU A 17 0.32 10.46 9.59
CA LEU A 17 0.34 9.35 10.55
C LEU A 17 -1.00 8.63 10.84
N ALA A 18 -2.11 9.32 11.06
CA ALA A 18 -3.30 8.71 11.64
C ALA A 18 -3.97 7.65 10.75
N GLY A 19 -4.04 7.91 9.44
CA GLY A 19 -4.70 7.01 8.50
C GLY A 19 -3.88 5.74 8.19
N PRO A 20 -2.61 5.85 7.76
CA PRO A 20 -1.70 4.72 7.60
C PRO A 20 -1.57 3.88 8.87
N TYR A 21 -1.61 4.50 10.06
CA TYR A 21 -1.58 3.76 11.31
C TYR A 21 -2.86 2.94 11.54
N CYS A 22 -4.02 3.52 11.27
CA CYS A 22 -5.30 2.82 11.36
C CYS A 22 -5.35 1.63 10.40
N THR A 23 -4.98 1.83 9.14
CA THR A 23 -5.03 0.80 8.11
C THR A 23 -3.96 -0.27 8.31
N MET A 24 -2.79 0.08 8.86
CA MET A 24 -1.80 -0.88 9.31
C MET A 24 -2.37 -1.82 10.40
N MET A 25 -3.07 -1.29 11.41
CA MET A 25 -3.73 -2.13 12.43
C MET A 25 -4.79 -3.07 11.82
N LEU A 26 -5.54 -2.60 10.82
CA LEU A 26 -6.52 -3.43 10.11
C LEU A 26 -5.84 -4.54 9.29
N GLY A 27 -4.69 -4.25 8.69
CA GLY A 27 -3.85 -5.23 8.00
C GLY A 27 -3.27 -6.29 8.94
N ASP A 28 -2.81 -5.88 10.12
CA ASP A 28 -2.36 -6.79 11.19
C ASP A 28 -3.51 -7.74 11.61
N LEU A 29 -4.75 -7.25 11.61
CA LEU A 29 -5.97 -8.01 11.88
C LEU A 29 -6.52 -8.79 10.67
N GLY A 30 -5.78 -8.81 9.56
CA GLY A 30 -6.00 -9.69 8.42
C GLY A 30 -6.63 -9.05 7.19
N ALA A 31 -6.90 -7.74 7.19
CA ALA A 31 -7.38 -7.06 6.00
C ALA A 31 -6.30 -7.00 4.91
N THR A 32 -6.72 -7.04 3.64
CA THR A 32 -5.85 -6.70 2.51
C THR A 32 -5.87 -5.20 2.34
N VAL A 33 -4.76 -4.53 2.61
CA VAL A 33 -4.67 -3.06 2.57
C VAL A 33 -3.82 -2.63 1.39
N ILE A 34 -4.41 -1.82 0.52
CA ILE A 34 -3.74 -1.26 -0.65
C ILE A 34 -3.59 0.24 -0.43
N LYS A 35 -2.35 0.66 -0.19
CA LYS A 35 -2.02 2.07 0.02
C LYS A 35 -1.81 2.74 -1.33
N VAL A 36 -2.62 3.76 -1.62
CA VAL A 36 -2.39 4.65 -2.76
C VAL A 36 -1.66 5.88 -2.26
N GLU A 37 -0.57 6.24 -2.94
CA GLU A 37 0.28 7.37 -2.57
C GLU A 37 0.50 8.32 -3.75
N HIS A 38 0.92 9.54 -3.43
CA HIS A 38 1.28 10.50 -4.46
C HIS A 38 2.47 9.98 -5.29
N PRO A 39 2.35 9.97 -6.62
CA PRO A 39 3.46 9.65 -7.51
C PRO A 39 4.69 10.53 -7.23
N GLY A 40 5.87 9.93 -7.31
CA GLY A 40 7.16 10.62 -7.15
C GLY A 40 7.58 10.95 -5.72
N CYS A 41 6.65 11.33 -4.83
CA CYS A 41 7.00 11.74 -3.46
C CYS A 41 6.59 10.78 -2.34
N GLY A 42 5.58 9.94 -2.55
CA GLY A 42 5.04 9.00 -1.55
C GLY A 42 4.26 9.70 -0.42
N ASP A 43 3.93 8.95 0.65
CA ASP A 43 3.38 9.55 1.88
C ASP A 43 4.44 10.36 2.67
N ASP A 44 3.99 11.45 3.29
CA ASP A 44 4.85 12.40 4.01
C ASP A 44 5.60 11.75 5.20
N THR A 45 5.01 10.72 5.82
CA THR A 45 5.63 10.00 6.94
C THR A 45 6.78 9.10 6.52
N ARG A 46 6.93 8.75 5.23
CA ARG A 46 8.09 7.99 4.73
C ARG A 46 9.42 8.71 4.94
N ARG A 47 9.35 10.04 5.11
CA ARG A 47 10.51 10.92 5.30
C ARG A 47 10.74 11.26 6.78
N PHE A 48 9.92 10.73 7.69
CA PHE A 48 10.14 10.94 9.12
C PHE A 48 11.40 10.16 9.53
N GLY A 49 12.54 10.83 9.44
CA GLY A 49 13.84 10.38 9.93
C GLY A 49 13.89 10.22 11.46
N PRO A 50 14.98 9.68 12.02
CA PRO A 50 14.96 8.85 13.22
C PRO A 50 14.74 9.61 14.54
N PRO A 51 14.01 8.99 15.49
CA PRO A 51 14.68 8.32 16.62
C PRO A 51 14.31 6.83 16.84
N PHE A 52 13.64 6.15 15.91
CA PHE A 52 12.93 4.90 16.24
C PHE A 52 13.64 3.58 15.87
N GLN A 53 14.97 3.52 15.71
CA GLN A 53 15.67 2.27 15.32
C GLN A 53 15.57 1.09 16.33
N ALA A 54 14.95 1.29 17.49
CA ALA A 54 14.72 0.21 18.43
C ALA A 54 13.49 -0.65 18.04
N ARG A 55 13.60 -1.98 18.21
CA ARG A 55 12.49 -2.96 18.16
C ARG A 55 11.89 -3.28 16.77
N GLY A 56 12.65 -3.20 15.68
CA GLY A 56 12.19 -3.63 14.36
C GLY A 56 11.30 -2.62 13.62
N PHE A 57 11.29 -1.38 14.10
CA PHE A 57 10.56 -0.26 13.47
C PHE A 57 11.13 0.17 12.13
N VAL A 58 12.38 -0.18 11.83
CA VAL A 58 12.96 -0.03 10.49
C VAL A 58 13.41 -1.41 10.04
N TRP A 59 12.93 -1.84 8.89
CA TRP A 59 13.31 -3.11 8.28
C TRP A 59 13.69 -2.92 6.81
N GLU A 60 14.61 -3.74 6.31
CA GLU A 60 15.11 -3.65 4.94
C GLU A 60 14.46 -4.72 4.06
N CYS A 61 14.03 -4.33 2.86
CA CYS A 61 13.48 -5.24 1.86
C CYS A 61 14.12 -5.01 0.49
N GLU A 62 14.09 -6.04 -0.37
CA GLU A 62 14.47 -5.90 -1.77
C GLU A 62 13.26 -5.48 -2.60
N HIS A 63 13.37 -4.33 -3.27
CA HIS A 63 12.38 -3.78 -4.19
C HIS A 63 12.78 -4.06 -5.64
N PRO A 64 11.86 -4.52 -6.51
CA PRO A 64 12.15 -4.97 -7.88
C PRO A 64 12.94 -3.95 -8.73
N THR A 65 12.72 -2.66 -8.54
CA THR A 65 13.36 -1.59 -9.31
C THR A 65 14.42 -0.80 -8.55
N VAL A 66 14.34 -0.73 -7.22
CA VAL A 66 15.16 0.19 -6.40
C VAL A 66 16.22 -0.56 -5.57
N ARG A 67 16.26 -1.91 -5.66
CA ARG A 67 17.11 -2.78 -4.84
C ARG A 67 16.75 -2.64 -3.36
N LYS A 68 17.70 -2.40 -2.45
CA LYS A 68 17.41 -2.34 -1.01
C LYS A 68 16.76 -1.02 -0.61
N ILE A 69 15.59 -1.10 0.01
CA ILE A 69 14.90 0.04 0.62
C ILE A 69 14.64 -0.24 2.10
N ALA A 70 14.63 0.82 2.91
CA ALA A 70 14.25 0.76 4.31
C ALA A 70 12.79 1.19 4.46
N LEU A 71 11.99 0.35 5.11
CA LEU A 71 10.58 0.60 5.38
C LEU A 71 10.33 0.73 6.88
N VAL A 72 9.30 1.50 7.20
CA VAL A 72 8.82 1.62 8.58
C VAL A 72 7.96 0.40 8.91
N GLY A 73 8.34 -0.30 9.97
CA GLY A 73 7.61 -1.44 10.54
C GLY A 73 6.76 -1.04 11.74
N SER A 74 6.03 -2.02 12.31
CA SER A 74 5.17 -1.78 13.47
C SER A 74 5.96 -1.39 14.72
N PRO A 75 5.61 -0.30 15.42
CA PRO A 75 6.18 -0.01 16.75
C PRO A 75 5.64 -0.96 17.83
N ILE A 76 4.56 -1.70 17.56
CA ILE A 76 3.91 -2.59 18.52
C ILE A 76 4.42 -4.01 18.32
N ASN A 77 5.09 -4.57 19.32
CA ASN A 77 5.52 -5.97 19.33
C ASN A 77 4.63 -6.78 20.27
N LEU A 78 3.75 -7.62 19.72
CA LEU A 78 2.89 -8.53 20.49
C LEU A 78 3.46 -9.95 20.42
N SER A 79 3.55 -10.62 21.57
CA SER A 79 4.18 -11.94 21.68
C SER A 79 3.40 -13.04 20.96
N GLU A 80 2.07 -12.93 20.88
CA GLU A 80 1.21 -13.94 20.25
C GLU A 80 0.87 -13.61 18.79
N THR A 81 0.84 -12.32 18.44
CA THR A 81 0.55 -11.82 17.09
C THR A 81 1.66 -10.87 16.65
N PRO A 82 2.86 -11.40 16.36
CA PRO A 82 3.98 -10.56 15.94
C PRO A 82 3.63 -9.79 14.66
N PRO A 83 4.18 -8.57 14.47
CA PRO A 83 3.96 -7.78 13.27
C PRO A 83 4.25 -8.57 12.00
N LYS A 84 3.39 -8.41 10.98
CA LYS A 84 3.71 -8.89 9.65
C LYS A 84 4.68 -7.91 8.98
N PHE A 85 5.79 -8.42 8.50
CA PHE A 85 6.62 -7.67 7.55
C PHE A 85 5.98 -7.83 6.18
N TYR A 86 5.50 -6.72 5.62
CA TYR A 86 4.88 -6.69 4.31
C TYR A 86 5.90 -7.03 3.22
N GLU A 87 5.44 -7.36 2.01
CA GLU A 87 6.31 -7.44 0.85
C GLU A 87 6.80 -6.03 0.46
N ALA A 88 7.74 -5.96 -0.48
CA ALA A 88 8.15 -4.68 -1.04
C ALA A 88 6.92 -3.95 -1.60
N PRO A 89 6.86 -2.60 -1.54
CA PRO A 89 5.74 -1.86 -2.09
C PRO A 89 5.55 -2.26 -3.57
N PRO A 90 4.32 -2.49 -4.02
CA PRO A 90 4.06 -2.93 -5.38
C PRO A 90 4.51 -1.87 -6.39
N LEU A 91 4.84 -2.30 -7.60
CA LEU A 91 5.07 -1.36 -8.69
C LEU A 91 3.78 -0.61 -9.04
N LEU A 92 3.93 0.54 -9.70
CA LEU A 92 2.78 1.30 -10.18
C LEU A 92 1.94 0.42 -11.11
N GLY A 93 0.72 0.14 -10.67
CA GLY A 93 -0.25 -0.65 -11.43
C GLY A 93 -0.12 -2.16 -11.32
N GLU A 94 0.77 -2.68 -10.46
CA GLU A 94 0.99 -4.13 -10.28
C GLU A 94 -0.30 -4.86 -9.88
N ASP A 95 -1.07 -4.27 -8.96
CA ASP A 95 -2.30 -4.86 -8.45
C ASP A 95 -3.57 -4.39 -9.16
N ASN A 96 -3.47 -3.60 -10.24
CA ASN A 96 -4.64 -3.03 -10.93
C ASN A 96 -5.60 -4.12 -11.41
N ALA A 97 -5.07 -5.19 -12.00
CA ALA A 97 -5.89 -6.28 -12.52
C ALA A 97 -6.61 -7.04 -11.40
N LEU A 98 -5.95 -7.28 -10.26
CA LEU A 98 -6.57 -7.89 -9.09
C LEU A 98 -7.70 -7.00 -8.56
N LEU A 99 -7.42 -5.71 -8.37
CA LEU A 99 -8.37 -4.74 -7.84
C LEU A 99 -9.61 -4.56 -8.71
N LEU A 100 -9.41 -4.38 -10.01
CA LEU A 100 -10.50 -4.08 -10.93
C LEU A 100 -11.40 -5.29 -11.18
N ASN A 101 -10.86 -6.50 -11.03
CA ASN A 101 -11.64 -7.73 -11.25
C ASN A 101 -12.21 -8.35 -9.96
N GLU A 102 -11.51 -8.21 -8.83
CA GLU A 102 -11.84 -8.93 -7.59
C GLU A 102 -12.05 -7.98 -6.40
N GLY A 103 -11.40 -6.82 -6.37
CA GLY A 103 -11.43 -5.89 -5.24
C GLY A 103 -12.54 -4.84 -5.28
N VAL A 104 -13.10 -4.55 -6.47
CA VAL A 104 -14.15 -3.55 -6.67
C VAL A 104 -15.20 -4.11 -7.62
N SER A 105 -16.48 -3.90 -7.31
CA SER A 105 -17.62 -4.39 -8.10
C SER A 105 -17.83 -3.60 -9.41
N PHE A 106 -16.80 -3.52 -10.26
CA PHE A 106 -16.96 -3.05 -11.63
C PHE A 106 -17.45 -4.19 -12.51
N GLU A 107 -18.33 -3.86 -13.47
CA GLU A 107 -18.68 -4.81 -14.52
C GLU A 107 -17.45 -4.98 -15.44
N LYS A 108 -17.22 -6.20 -15.95
CA LYS A 108 -16.02 -6.51 -16.75
C LYS A 108 -15.90 -5.64 -18.01
N GLU A 109 -17.03 -5.15 -18.51
CA GLU A 109 -17.14 -4.27 -19.67
C GLU A 109 -16.72 -2.82 -19.35
N GLU A 110 -16.70 -2.42 -18.08
CA GLU A 110 -16.33 -1.07 -17.64
C GLU A 110 -14.82 -0.90 -17.45
N VAL A 111 -14.09 -1.99 -17.14
CA VAL A 111 -12.65 -1.94 -16.87
C VAL A 111 -11.83 -1.36 -18.05
N PRO A 112 -12.04 -1.79 -19.32
CA PRO A 112 -11.28 -1.24 -20.44
C PRO A 112 -11.51 0.26 -20.68
N CYS A 113 -12.70 0.78 -20.37
CA CYS A 113 -13.00 2.20 -20.56
C CYS A 113 -12.31 3.07 -19.51
N LEU A 114 -12.11 2.56 -18.29
CA LEU A 114 -11.39 3.24 -17.22
C LEU A 114 -9.89 3.36 -17.54
N GLU A 115 -9.28 2.29 -18.06
CA GLU A 115 -7.87 2.31 -18.48
C GLU A 115 -7.62 3.31 -19.62
N THR A 116 -8.54 3.35 -20.59
CA THR A 116 -8.44 4.24 -21.75
C THR A 116 -8.59 5.70 -21.34
N ARG A 117 -9.60 6.00 -20.51
CA ARG A 117 -9.88 7.36 -20.03
C ARG A 117 -8.77 7.91 -19.15
N HIS A 118 -8.16 7.06 -18.32
CA HIS A 118 -6.99 7.44 -17.51
C HIS A 118 -5.80 7.82 -18.40
N ARG A 119 -5.51 7.02 -19.44
CA ARG A 119 -4.41 7.30 -20.38
C ARG A 119 -4.61 8.64 -21.11
N GLU A 120 -5.82 8.90 -21.58
CA GLU A 120 -6.17 10.17 -22.24
C GLU A 120 -6.03 11.37 -21.30
N GLN A 121 -6.47 11.25 -20.04
CA GLN A 121 -6.30 12.33 -19.05
C GLN A 121 -4.83 12.59 -18.70
N TRP A 122 -4.01 11.55 -18.66
CA TRP A 122 -2.59 11.62 -18.32
C TRP A 122 -1.77 12.25 -19.45
N ASP A 123 -2.09 11.90 -20.71
CA ASP A 123 -1.49 12.50 -21.90
C ASP A 123 -1.83 14.00 -22.03
N LEU A 124 -3.02 14.42 -21.58
CA LEU A 124 -3.43 15.83 -21.54
C LEU A 124 -2.66 16.65 -20.49
N GLN A 125 -2.13 16.02 -19.45
CA GLN A 125 -1.37 16.69 -18.38
C GLN A 125 0.14 16.73 -18.64
N GLY A 126 0.63 16.03 -19.67
CA GLY A 126 2.03 16.11 -20.12
C GLY A 126 3.05 15.45 -19.18
N GLU A 127 2.59 14.71 -18.18
CA GLU A 127 3.44 14.08 -17.16
C GLU A 127 3.57 12.58 -17.42
N GLN A 128 4.15 12.14 -18.53
CA GLN A 128 4.44 10.70 -18.69
C GLN A 128 5.44 10.21 -17.62
N PRO A 129 5.31 8.94 -17.15
CA PRO A 129 6.14 8.40 -16.06
C PRO A 129 7.65 8.38 -16.36
#